data_AF-A0A0U5FVQ6-F1
#
_entry.id   AF-A0A0U5FVQ6-F1
#
_cell.length_a   1.000
_cell.length_b   1.000
_cell.length_c   1.000
_cell.angle_alpha   90.00
_cell.angle_beta   90.00
_cell.angle_gamma   90.00
#
_symmetry.space_group_name_H-M   'P 1'
#
loop_
_entity.id
_entity.type
_entity.pdbx_description
1 polymer ?
#
loop_
_entity_poly.entity_id
_entity_poly.type
_entity_poly.pdbx_seq_one_letter_code
_entity_poly.pdbx_strand_id
1 'polypeptide(L)'
;MKKSQLPESAGLQSATVCRFPLQRVMERQEAAAYLGIPSRRMRYLVALGYGPPVIKGTPQQFRKDALDQYSADLFARAGLGADALTQYRRRRAQANAGLDPFLDLASRDELLQALARYGSRSVIGLGLAIIVLSHTPLSRILFHVLR
;
A
#
# COMPACT_ATOMS: atom_id res chain seq x y z
N MET A 1 -4.81 46.00 -56.87
CA MET A 1 -3.48 45.44 -56.54
C MET A 1 -2.85 46.26 -55.42
N LYS A 2 -2.77 45.73 -54.20
CA LYS A 2 -1.92 46.23 -53.11
C LYS A 2 -1.56 45.04 -52.22
N LYS A 3 -0.26 44.75 -52.11
CA LYS A 3 0.32 43.68 -51.28
C LYS A 3 0.28 44.12 -49.81
N SER A 4 -0.14 43.22 -48.92
CA SER A 4 0.10 43.33 -47.48
C SER A 4 0.53 41.96 -46.96
N GLN A 5 1.62 41.95 -46.22
CA GLN A 5 2.44 40.82 -45.80
C GLN A 5 1.71 39.81 -44.90
N LEU A 6 1.99 38.52 -45.10
CA LEU A 6 2.10 37.54 -44.00
C LEU A 6 3.42 37.83 -43.26
N PRO A 7 3.49 37.74 -41.93
CA PRO A 7 3.51 36.43 -41.29
C PRO A 7 2.88 36.39 -39.89
N GLU A 8 2.06 35.38 -39.61
CA GLU A 8 2.01 34.87 -38.24
C GLU A 8 1.72 33.38 -38.26
N SER A 9 2.80 32.61 -38.28
CA SER A 9 2.81 31.21 -37.89
C SER A 9 2.46 31.12 -36.41
N ALA A 10 1.19 31.33 -36.08
CA ALA A 10 0.61 30.81 -34.84
C ALA A 10 0.53 29.30 -35.02
N GLY A 11 1.68 28.65 -34.82
CA GLY A 11 1.77 27.21 -34.72
C GLY A 11 0.72 26.79 -33.70
N LEU A 12 -0.30 26.08 -34.19
CA LEU A 12 -1.10 25.18 -33.39
C LEU A 12 -0.11 24.31 -32.63
N GLN A 13 0.23 24.72 -31.41
CA GLN A 13 0.84 23.87 -30.42
C GLN A 13 -0.22 22.82 -30.11
N SER A 14 -0.31 21.82 -30.99
CA SER A 14 -0.93 20.54 -30.70
C SER A 14 -0.35 20.13 -29.38
N ALA A 15 -1.14 20.27 -28.31
CA ALA A 15 -0.78 19.82 -26.98
C ALA A 15 -0.29 18.39 -27.15
N THR A 16 1.02 18.21 -27.05
CA THR A 16 1.63 16.92 -27.24
C THR A 16 1.27 16.18 -25.97
N VAL A 17 0.13 15.48 -26.00
CA VAL A 17 -0.29 14.60 -24.94
C VAL A 17 0.74 13.48 -24.94
N CYS A 18 1.79 13.66 -24.14
CA CYS A 18 2.72 12.60 -23.81
C CYS A 18 1.88 11.49 -23.20
N ARG A 19 1.52 10.48 -23.99
CA ARG A 19 0.97 9.23 -23.48
C ARG A 19 2.08 8.62 -22.64
N PHE A 20 2.04 8.91 -21.34
CA PHE A 20 2.92 8.30 -20.36
C PHE A 20 2.89 6.78 -20.58
N PRO A 21 4.06 6.12 -20.57
CA PRO A 21 4.15 4.69 -20.86
C PRO A 21 3.17 3.96 -19.94
N LEU A 22 2.32 3.13 -20.53
CA LEU A 22 1.21 2.43 -19.88
C LEU A 22 1.59 2.02 -18.46
N GLN A 23 1.07 2.75 -17.47
CA GLN A 23 1.27 2.41 -16.08
C GLN A 23 0.67 1.03 -15.88
N ARG A 24 1.52 0.02 -15.71
CA ARG A 24 1.06 -1.35 -15.54
C ARG A 24 0.32 -1.42 -14.21
N VAL A 25 -1.00 -1.53 -14.33
CA VAL A 25 -1.90 -1.75 -13.20
C VAL A 25 -2.01 -3.25 -13.00
N MET A 26 -1.83 -3.67 -11.75
CA MET A 26 -1.85 -5.07 -11.34
C MET A 26 -2.96 -5.25 -10.32
N GLU A 27 -3.69 -6.35 -10.43
CA GLU A 27 -4.63 -6.75 -9.38
C GLU A 27 -3.88 -7.21 -8.14
N ARG A 28 -4.56 -7.26 -7.00
CA ARG A 28 -3.95 -7.66 -5.71
C ARG A 28 -3.19 -8.99 -5.77
N GLN A 29 -3.70 -9.99 -6.49
CA GLN A 29 -3.03 -11.29 -6.58
C GLN A 29 -1.73 -11.18 -7.39
N GLU A 30 -1.78 -10.46 -8.51
CA GLU A 30 -0.60 -10.17 -9.33
C GLU A 30 0.40 -9.30 -8.58
N ALA A 31 -0.06 -8.31 -7.81
CA ALA A 31 0.78 -7.46 -6.98
C ALA A 31 1.46 -8.26 -5.85
N ALA A 32 0.74 -9.20 -5.23
CA ALA A 32 1.31 -10.10 -4.23
C ALA A 32 2.38 -11.01 -4.84
N ALA A 33 2.11 -11.56 -6.03
CA ALA A 33 3.09 -12.35 -6.78
C ALA A 33 4.29 -11.51 -7.25
N TYR A 34 4.06 -10.25 -7.62
CA TYR A 34 5.11 -9.31 -7.99
C TYR A 34 6.05 -9.00 -6.81
N LEU A 35 5.49 -8.74 -5.64
CA LEU A 35 6.25 -8.53 -4.40
C LEU A 35 6.77 -9.84 -3.79
N GLY A 36 6.38 -11.01 -4.30
CA GLY A 36 6.78 -12.29 -3.71
C GLY A 36 6.25 -12.49 -2.28
N ILE A 37 5.07 -11.96 -1.96
CA ILE A 37 4.43 -12.11 -0.64
C ILE A 37 3.13 -12.92 -0.76
N PRO A 38 2.69 -13.61 0.31
CA PRO A 38 1.42 -14.33 0.31
C PRO A 38 0.22 -13.39 0.10
N SER A 39 -0.71 -13.77 -0.77
CA SER A 39 -1.91 -12.98 -1.10
C SER A 39 -2.77 -12.63 0.13
N ARG A 40 -2.81 -13.53 1.14
CA ARG A 40 -3.49 -13.27 2.41
C ARG A 40 -2.85 -12.12 3.17
N ARG A 41 -1.52 -12.02 3.19
CA ARG A 41 -0.81 -10.95 3.89
C ARG A 41 -1.01 -9.61 3.20
N MET A 42 -0.94 -9.59 1.87
CA MET A 42 -1.26 -8.41 1.07
C MET A 42 -2.67 -7.88 1.40
N ARG A 43 -3.66 -8.78 1.57
CA ARG A 43 -5.01 -8.40 1.98
C ARG A 43 -5.04 -7.73 3.36
N TYR A 44 -4.33 -8.26 4.35
CA TYR A 44 -4.30 -7.67 5.69
C TYR A 44 -3.56 -6.33 5.73
N LEU A 45 -2.44 -6.20 5.03
CA LEU A 45 -1.72 -4.93 4.93
C LEU A 45 -2.63 -3.83 4.39
N VAL A 46 -3.28 -4.09 3.25
CA VAL A 46 -4.21 -3.15 2.62
C VAL A 46 -5.39 -2.80 3.54
N ALA A 47 -5.96 -3.80 4.24
CA ALA A 47 -7.06 -3.59 5.16
C ALA A 47 -6.68 -2.72 6.38
N LEU A 48 -5.44 -2.84 6.84
CA LEU A 48 -4.90 -2.05 7.96
C LEU A 48 -4.34 -0.69 7.53
N GLY A 49 -4.37 -0.36 6.23
CA GLY A 49 -3.79 0.87 5.70
C GLY A 49 -2.25 0.87 5.64
N TYR A 50 -1.64 -0.31 5.66
CA TYR A 50 -0.20 -0.54 5.47
C TYR A 50 0.06 -1.17 4.10
N GLY A 51 1.35 -1.34 3.75
CA GLY A 51 1.73 -1.89 2.46
C GLY A 51 1.73 -0.86 1.33
N PRO A 52 1.77 -1.32 0.07
CA PRO A 52 1.89 -0.44 -1.09
C PRO A 52 0.62 0.37 -1.33
N PRO A 53 0.74 1.62 -1.85
CA PRO A 53 -0.40 2.49 -2.05
C PRO A 53 -1.33 1.96 -3.16
N VAL A 54 -2.62 1.93 -2.85
CA VAL A 54 -3.70 1.53 -3.77
C VAL A 54 -4.11 2.73 -4.62
N ILE A 55 -4.53 2.48 -5.86
CA ILE A 55 -5.12 3.51 -6.71
C ILE A 55 -6.43 4.01 -6.07
N LYS A 56 -6.54 5.32 -5.82
CA LYS A 56 -7.75 5.94 -5.27
C LYS A 56 -8.92 5.74 -6.25
N GLY A 57 -10.05 5.29 -5.73
CA GLY A 57 -11.25 5.02 -6.53
C GLY A 57 -11.37 3.60 -7.08
N THR A 58 -10.35 2.76 -6.94
CA THR A 58 -10.42 1.35 -7.31
C THR A 58 -9.85 0.49 -6.19
N PRO A 59 -10.69 -0.11 -5.33
CA PRO A 59 -10.16 -0.97 -4.29
C PRO A 59 -9.50 -2.16 -4.98
N GLN A 60 -8.21 -2.41 -4.67
CA GLN A 60 -7.42 -3.59 -5.05
C GLN A 60 -6.59 -3.49 -6.34
N GLN A 61 -6.44 -2.31 -6.93
CA GLN A 61 -5.51 -2.10 -8.04
C GLN A 61 -4.24 -1.38 -7.58
N PHE A 62 -3.10 -1.88 -8.04
CA PHE A 62 -1.77 -1.40 -7.67
C PHE A 62 -1.01 -0.99 -8.92
N ARG A 63 -0.33 0.17 -8.88
CA ARG A 63 0.60 0.54 -9.93
C ARG A 63 1.93 -0.16 -9.68
N LYS A 64 2.57 -0.65 -10.75
CA LYS A 64 3.93 -1.21 -10.64
C LYS A 64 4.89 -0.25 -9.92
N ASP A 65 4.88 1.04 -10.26
CA ASP A 65 5.75 2.05 -9.65
C ASP A 65 5.56 2.14 -8.13
N ALA A 66 4.32 2.01 -7.66
CA ALA A 66 3.99 2.00 -6.24
C ALA A 66 4.52 0.74 -5.53
N LEU A 67 4.49 -0.42 -6.19
CA LEU A 67 5.07 -1.66 -5.67
C LEU A 67 6.60 -1.58 -5.64
N ASP A 68 7.21 -1.01 -6.67
CA ASP A 68 8.66 -0.80 -6.76
C ASP A 68 9.14 0.18 -5.68
N GLN A 69 8.39 1.26 -5.45
CA GLN A 69 8.66 2.21 -4.36
C GLN A 69 8.50 1.55 -3.00
N TYR A 70 7.43 0.78 -2.78
CA TYR A 70 7.23 0.06 -1.52
C TYR A 70 8.37 -0.90 -1.21
N SER A 71 8.84 -1.67 -2.20
CA SER A 71 10.03 -2.52 -2.02
C SER A 71 11.27 -1.68 -1.68
N ALA A 72 11.49 -0.55 -2.35
CA ALA A 72 12.62 0.34 -2.06
C ALA A 72 12.57 0.88 -0.63
N ASP A 73 11.38 1.27 -0.15
CA ASP A 73 11.17 1.76 1.21
C ASP A 73 11.48 0.67 2.24
N LEU A 74 11.10 -0.58 1.99
CA LEU A 74 11.44 -1.71 2.87
C LEU A 74 12.94 -1.99 2.90
N PHE A 75 13.62 -1.93 1.75
CA PHE A 75 15.08 -2.04 1.69
C PHE A 75 15.77 -0.89 2.44
N ALA A 76 15.29 0.35 2.28
CA ALA A 76 15.80 1.52 2.98
C ALA A 76 15.62 1.41 4.49
N ARG A 77 14.46 0.94 4.97
CA ARG A 77 14.21 0.67 6.40
C ARG A 77 15.11 -0.41 6.97
N ALA A 78 15.49 -1.40 6.16
CA ALA A 78 16.46 -2.43 6.54
C ALA A 78 17.92 -1.92 6.48
N GLY A 79 18.17 -0.65 6.11
CA GLY A 79 19.51 -0.09 5.97
C GLY A 79 20.27 -0.61 4.75
N LEU A 80 19.57 -1.20 3.78
CA LEU A 80 20.18 -1.73 2.56
C LEU A 80 20.34 -0.60 1.53
N GLY A 81 21.55 -0.47 0.98
CA GLY A 81 21.88 0.54 -0.02
C GLY A 81 21.21 0.31 -1.37
N ALA A 82 21.24 1.34 -2.23
CA ALA A 82 20.64 1.32 -3.57
C ALA A 82 21.23 0.21 -4.48
N ASP A 83 22.50 -0.17 -4.25
CA ASP A 83 23.17 -1.25 -4.99
C ASP A 83 22.55 -2.62 -4.67
N ALA A 84 22.23 -2.88 -3.40
CA ALA A 84 21.56 -4.10 -2.97
C ALA A 84 20.16 -4.20 -3.57
N LEU A 85 19.41 -3.09 -3.62
CA LEU A 85 18.11 -3.03 -4.28
C LEU A 85 18.21 -3.28 -5.79
N THR A 86 19.23 -2.74 -6.45
CA THR A 86 19.46 -2.92 -7.89
C THR A 86 19.81 -4.37 -8.20
N GLN A 87 20.71 -4.97 -7.42
CA GLN A 87 21.07 -6.38 -7.55
C GLN A 87 19.88 -7.29 -7.28
N TYR A 88 19.08 -6.98 -6.26
CA TYR A 88 17.84 -7.66 -5.94
C TYR A 88 16.86 -7.63 -7.12
N ARG A 89 16.59 -6.46 -7.70
CA ARG A 89 15.69 -6.31 -8.85
C ARG A 89 16.16 -7.10 -10.07
N ARG A 90 17.47 -7.09 -10.35
CA ARG A 90 18.07 -7.90 -11.42
C ARG A 90 17.84 -9.39 -11.18
N ARG A 91 18.08 -9.85 -9.95
CA ARG A 91 17.85 -11.25 -9.55
C ARG A 91 16.38 -11.64 -9.66
N ARG A 92 15.46 -10.75 -9.26
CA ARG A 92 14.00 -10.98 -9.35
C ARG A 92 13.44 -10.98 -10.76
N ALA A 93 14.08 -10.26 -11.68
CA ALA A 93 13.73 -10.29 -13.10
C ALA A 93 14.18 -11.60 -13.76
N GLN A 94 15.27 -12.21 -13.27
CA GLN A 94 15.82 -13.46 -13.78
C GLN A 94 15.19 -14.71 -13.14
N ALA A 95 14.90 -14.65 -11.84
CA ALA A 95 14.20 -15.70 -11.12
C ALA A 95 12.69 -15.54 -11.34
N ASN A 96 12.08 -16.51 -12.03
CA ASN A 96 10.62 -16.59 -12.16
C ASN A 96 9.95 -16.37 -10.80
N ALA A 97 8.97 -15.47 -10.78
CA ALA A 97 8.35 -14.87 -9.61
C ALA A 97 7.87 -15.88 -8.56
N GLY A 98 8.74 -16.20 -7.60
CA GLY A 98 8.43 -16.97 -6.41
C GLY A 98 8.20 -16.08 -5.19
N LEU A 99 7.98 -16.72 -4.04
CA LEU A 99 8.00 -16.06 -2.74
C LEU A 99 9.40 -15.50 -2.48
N ASP A 100 9.47 -14.24 -2.08
CA ASP A 100 10.71 -13.57 -1.69
C ASP A 100 10.83 -13.57 -0.16
N PRO A 101 11.77 -14.32 0.43
CA PRO A 101 11.93 -14.39 1.88
C PRO A 101 12.17 -13.03 2.54
N PHE A 102 12.85 -12.11 1.87
CA PHE A 102 13.14 -10.78 2.43
C PHE A 102 11.87 -9.96 2.53
N LEU A 103 11.13 -9.79 1.43
CA LEU A 103 9.86 -9.07 1.43
C LEU A 103 8.82 -9.79 2.29
N ASP A 104 8.86 -11.13 2.40
CA ASP A 104 8.00 -11.89 3.29
C ASP A 104 8.23 -11.51 4.76
N LEU A 105 9.48 -11.46 5.19
CA LEU A 105 9.87 -11.09 6.55
C LEU A 105 9.58 -9.60 6.84
N ALA A 106 9.97 -8.71 5.92
CA ALA A 106 9.79 -7.27 6.07
C ALA A 106 8.30 -6.88 6.12
N SER A 107 7.49 -7.47 5.24
CA SER A 107 6.04 -7.26 5.24
C SER A 107 5.34 -7.85 6.49
N ARG A 108 5.91 -8.90 7.08
CA ARG A 108 5.41 -9.46 8.34
C ARG A 108 5.71 -8.52 9.51
N ASP A 109 6.89 -7.92 9.56
CA ASP A 109 7.23 -6.96 10.61
C ASP A 109 6.33 -5.72 10.54
N GLU A 110 6.07 -5.18 9.34
CA GLU A 110 5.08 -4.11 9.17
C GLU A 110 3.70 -4.50 9.69
N LEU A 111 3.24 -5.72 9.39
CA LEU A 111 1.94 -6.20 9.84
C LEU A 111 1.88 -6.31 11.36
N LEU A 112 2.95 -6.76 12.02
CA LEU A 112 3.03 -6.84 13.47
C LEU A 112 3.04 -5.44 14.09
N GLN A 113 3.77 -4.49 13.52
CA GLN A 113 3.74 -3.10 13.97
C GLN A 113 2.35 -2.47 13.81
N ALA A 114 1.66 -2.76 12.70
CA ALA A 114 0.29 -2.35 12.48
C ALA A 114 -0.65 -2.91 13.56
N LEU A 115 -0.58 -4.23 13.79
CA LEU A 115 -1.36 -4.92 14.81
C LEU A 115 -1.05 -4.40 16.22
N ALA A 116 0.19 -4.07 16.54
CA ALA A 116 0.56 -3.48 17.83
C ALA A 116 -0.08 -2.10 18.04
N ARG A 117 -0.12 -1.26 17.00
CA ARG A 117 -0.78 0.06 17.06
C ARG A 117 -2.30 -0.04 17.20
N TYR A 118 -2.94 -0.97 16.50
CA TYR A 118 -4.38 -1.18 16.64
C TYR A 118 -4.72 -1.89 17.96
N GLY A 119 -3.94 -2.90 18.34
CA GLY A 119 -4.11 -3.67 19.56
C GLY A 119 -3.98 -2.82 20.82
N SER A 120 -2.97 -1.95 20.90
CA SER A 120 -2.81 -1.04 22.04
C SER A 120 -4.02 -0.12 22.25
N ARG A 121 -4.56 0.44 21.16
CA ARG A 121 -5.78 1.27 21.22
C ARG A 121 -7.00 0.48 21.65
N SER A 122 -7.17 -0.73 21.14
CA SER A 122 -8.27 -1.62 21.51
C SER A 122 -8.19 -2.04 22.98
N VAL A 123 -7.00 -2.35 23.50
CA VAL A 123 -6.81 -2.73 24.92
C VAL A 123 -7.15 -1.57 25.85
N ILE A 124 -6.74 -0.34 25.51
CA ILE A 124 -7.09 0.84 26.30
C ILE A 124 -8.60 1.09 26.28
N GLY A 125 -9.22 1.04 25.09
CA GLY A 125 -10.67 1.22 24.96
C GLY A 125 -11.47 0.14 25.69
N LEU A 126 -11.06 -1.12 25.58
CA LEU A 126 -11.69 -2.24 26.27
C LEU A 126 -11.51 -2.12 27.79
N GLY A 127 -10.31 -1.78 28.27
CA GLY A 127 -10.06 -1.53 29.68
C GLY A 127 -10.94 -0.41 30.24
N LEU A 128 -11.04 0.70 29.50
CA LEU A 128 -11.91 1.82 29.89
C LEU A 128 -13.40 1.42 29.87
N ALA A 129 -13.84 0.64 28.87
CA ALA A 129 -15.21 0.14 28.82
C ALA A 129 -15.53 -0.76 30.02
N ILE A 130 -14.63 -1.67 30.41
CA ILE A 130 -14.78 -2.54 31.58
C ILE A 130 -14.88 -1.71 32.87
N ILE A 131 -14.03 -0.70 33.03
CA ILE A 131 -14.03 0.20 34.20
C ILE A 131 -15.34 1.02 34.26
N VAL A 132 -15.81 1.52 33.12
CA VAL A 132 -17.08 2.27 33.08
C VAL A 132 -18.27 1.35 33.35
N LEU A 133 -18.29 0.13 32.79
CA LEU A 133 -19.35 -0.85 33.01
C LEU A 133 -19.40 -1.35 34.47
N SER A 134 -18.24 -1.46 35.13
CA SER A 134 -18.18 -1.85 36.53
C SER A 134 -18.69 -0.74 37.46
N HIS A 135 -18.54 0.53 37.07
CA HIS A 135 -18.94 1.68 37.88
C HIS A 135 -20.34 2.25 37.53
N THR A 136 -20.94 1.83 36.41
CA THR A 136 -22.31 2.23 36.02
C THR A 136 -23.35 1.20 36.50
N PRO A 137 -24.51 1.63 37.03
CA PRO A 137 -25.57 0.76 37.57
C PRO A 137 -26.29 -0.12 36.50
N LEU A 138 -25.70 -0.27 35.32
CA LEU A 138 -26.19 -1.08 34.20
C LEU A 138 -25.89 -2.58 34.39
N SER A 139 -24.87 -2.92 35.20
CA SER A 139 -24.61 -4.31 35.63
C SER A 139 -25.79 -4.91 36.41
N ARG A 140 -26.49 -4.11 37.24
CA ARG A 140 -27.70 -4.56 37.94
C ARG A 140 -28.85 -4.88 36.98
N ILE A 141 -29.01 -4.12 35.91
CA ILE A 141 -30.07 -4.33 34.91
C ILE A 141 -29.75 -5.58 34.07
N LEU A 142 -28.50 -5.75 33.65
CA LEU A 142 -28.08 -6.95 32.91
C LEU A 142 -28.28 -8.22 33.75
N PHE A 143 -27.99 -8.19 35.05
CA PHE A 143 -28.24 -9.30 35.98
C PHE A 143 -29.73 -9.55 36.32
N HIS A 144 -30.63 -8.59 36.09
CA HIS A 144 -32.07 -8.78 36.26
C HIS A 144 -32.78 -9.27 34.99
N VAL A 145 -32.25 -8.97 33.81
CA VAL A 145 -32.84 -9.41 32.53
C VAL A 145 -32.33 -10.80 32.11
N LEU A 146 -31.17 -11.24 32.59
CA LEU A 146 -30.60 -12.56 32.30
C LEU A 146 -31.04 -13.68 33.28
N ARG A 147 -31.92 -13.39 34.25
CA ARG A 147 -32.50 -14.36 35.19
C ARG A 147 -33.97 -14.59 34.85
#